data_AF-A0A8X7XF00-F1
#
_entry.id   AF-A0A8X7XF00-F1
#
_cell.length_a   1.000
_cell.length_b   1.000
_cell.length_c   1.000
_cell.angle_alpha   90.00
_cell.angle_beta   90.00
_cell.angle_gamma   90.00
#
_symmetry.space_group_name_H-M   'P 1'
#
loop_
_entity.id
_entity.type
_entity.pdbx_description
1 polymer ?
#
loop_
_entity_poly.entity_id
_entity_poly.type
_entity_poly.pdbx_seq_one_letter_code
_entity_poly.pdbx_strand_id
1 'polypeptide(L)'
;MIVLEEIPFTKFKSLILLMKKNGMDVSKAYDNNTACAEFVGCIADELKSNVLEEALKDHSEEPIGAAATMAHEIGHNFGMSHDNQGCCVEATPAQGGCVMAAATGHPFPRVFSACSKKDLAKYFHKGGGMCLYNIPDMKDLVGGKRCGNGFVEDGEECDCGEPEECTNPCCNPNNCTLKAEAQCAHGVCCESCKLKEAGTMCREPAGACDLPEYCTGSSPYCPSNVYLLDGSVCLYGQAYCYNGMCLTHEQQCIELWGYGAQPAPDACFQDVNAAGNAYGNCGKDNQGNYVRCKGSDAKCGKIQCQSAAKKPVGTNAVSIDTTIRFNGREVKCRGTFVYATQDGEGDMPDPGLVMTGTKCGDGKVCNSNKNCHCDPGWAPPFCRKPGLGGSVDSGPVQNHSK
;
A
#
# COMPACT_ATOMS: atom_id res chain seq x y z
N MET A 1 -13.00 8.94 -21.36
CA MET A 1 -13.24 9.53 -20.03
C MET A 1 -13.75 8.41 -19.14
N ILE A 2 -12.83 7.62 -18.58
CA ILE A 2 -13.18 6.55 -17.65
C ILE A 2 -13.46 7.24 -16.31
N VAL A 3 -14.64 6.97 -15.75
CA VAL A 3 -15.12 7.52 -14.48
C VAL A 3 -14.25 6.98 -13.36
N LEU A 4 -13.11 7.64 -13.13
CA LEU A 4 -12.23 7.43 -11.97
C LEU A 4 -12.87 7.95 -10.66
N GLU A 5 -14.06 8.55 -10.73
CA GLU A 5 -14.73 9.18 -9.59
C GLU A 5 -15.52 8.21 -8.68
N GLU A 6 -15.84 6.99 -9.10
CA GLU A 6 -16.71 6.09 -8.30
C GLU A 6 -16.05 4.83 -7.74
N ILE A 7 -14.88 4.42 -8.25
CA ILE A 7 -14.27 3.12 -7.93
C ILE A 7 -13.36 3.14 -6.67
N PRO A 8 -12.60 4.22 -6.36
CA PRO A 8 -11.74 4.22 -5.16
C PRO A 8 -12.52 4.46 -3.86
N PHE A 9 -13.57 5.29 -3.90
CA PHE A 9 -14.24 5.78 -2.69
C PHE A 9 -15.36 4.86 -2.20
N THR A 10 -16.02 4.10 -3.07
CA THR A 10 -17.03 3.10 -2.68
C THR A 10 -16.42 1.93 -1.92
N LYS A 11 -15.25 1.44 -2.34
CA LYS A 11 -14.51 0.38 -1.62
C LYS A 11 -13.98 0.83 -0.26
N PHE A 12 -13.50 2.08 -0.18
CA PHE A 12 -13.12 2.70 1.10
C PHE A 12 -14.33 3.00 2.00
N LYS A 13 -15.48 3.37 1.40
CA LYS A 13 -16.76 3.53 2.10
C LYS A 13 -17.24 2.21 2.68
N SER A 14 -17.11 1.08 1.96
CA SER A 14 -17.39 -0.26 2.48
C SER A 14 -16.48 -0.60 3.66
N LEU A 15 -15.17 -0.30 3.57
CA LEU A 15 -14.23 -0.51 4.67
C LEU A 15 -14.60 0.34 5.92
N ILE A 16 -14.93 1.63 5.74
CA ILE A 16 -15.43 2.49 6.83
C ILE A 16 -16.78 2.00 7.37
N LEU A 17 -17.71 1.56 6.51
CA LEU A 17 -19.02 1.05 6.94
C LEU A 17 -18.86 -0.24 7.74
N LEU A 18 -17.94 -1.12 7.34
CA LEU A 18 -17.59 -2.34 8.05
C LEU A 18 -17.08 -2.01 9.46
N MET A 19 -16.19 -1.02 9.58
CA MET A 19 -15.68 -0.55 10.87
C MET A 19 -16.77 0.12 11.73
N LYS A 20 -17.63 0.95 11.11
CA LYS A 20 -18.75 1.64 11.79
C LYS A 20 -19.82 0.67 12.31
N LYS A 21 -20.17 -0.35 11.51
CA LYS A 21 -21.23 -1.32 11.84
C LYS A 21 -20.78 -2.29 12.94
N ASN A 22 -19.47 -2.53 13.06
CA ASN A 22 -18.92 -3.47 14.02
C ASN A 22 -18.78 -2.95 15.45
N GLY A 23 -19.06 -1.66 15.72
CA GLY A 23 -18.93 -1.10 17.07
C GLY A 23 -17.65 -1.57 17.76
N MET A 24 -16.53 -1.56 17.02
CA MET A 24 -15.29 -2.26 17.40
C MET A 24 -14.77 -1.72 18.73
N ASP A 25 -15.18 -2.39 19.80
CA ASP A 25 -14.45 -2.49 21.04
C ASP A 25 -13.22 -3.37 20.74
N VAL A 26 -12.09 -2.69 20.56
CA VAL A 26 -10.79 -3.26 20.15
C VAL A 26 -10.20 -4.18 21.24
N SER A 27 -10.89 -4.36 22.39
CA SER A 27 -10.43 -5.23 23.48
C SER A 27 -10.59 -6.74 23.24
N LYS A 28 -11.27 -7.18 22.16
CA LYS A 28 -11.60 -8.61 21.93
C LYS A 28 -11.06 -9.23 20.64
N ALA A 29 -10.16 -8.57 19.92
CA ALA A 29 -9.59 -9.07 18.66
C ALA A 29 -8.58 -10.25 18.83
N TYR A 30 -8.65 -11.03 19.92
CA TYR A 30 -7.75 -12.15 20.18
C TYR A 30 -8.36 -13.54 19.89
N ASP A 31 -9.66 -13.67 19.66
CA ASP A 31 -10.26 -14.99 19.45
C ASP A 31 -10.67 -15.21 17.99
N ASN A 32 -9.77 -15.85 17.25
CA ASN A 32 -9.95 -16.59 16.00
C ASN A 32 -10.85 -15.94 14.93
N ASN A 33 -10.29 -15.22 13.95
CA ASN A 33 -10.92 -15.18 12.63
C ASN A 33 -10.02 -14.77 11.45
N THR A 34 -10.20 -15.50 10.35
CA THR A 34 -9.36 -15.55 9.14
C THR A 34 -9.60 -14.38 8.16
N ALA A 35 -10.76 -13.70 8.22
CA ALA A 35 -11.09 -12.58 7.30
C ALA A 35 -10.26 -11.31 7.50
N CYS A 36 -9.96 -10.95 8.75
CA CYS A 36 -9.03 -9.85 9.03
C CYS A 36 -7.61 -10.21 8.58
N ALA A 37 -7.24 -11.50 8.61
CA ALA A 37 -5.91 -11.96 8.21
C ALA A 37 -5.67 -11.90 6.70
N GLU A 38 -6.70 -11.96 5.84
CA GLU A 38 -6.53 -11.77 4.39
C GLU A 38 -6.41 -10.29 3.99
N PHE A 39 -7.17 -9.40 4.63
CA PHE A 39 -7.12 -7.95 4.37
C PHE A 39 -5.92 -7.26 5.04
N VAL A 40 -5.52 -7.73 6.22
CA VAL A 40 -4.25 -7.35 6.87
C VAL A 40 -3.09 -8.08 6.19
N GLY A 41 -3.24 -9.35 5.77
CA GLY A 41 -2.24 -10.13 5.02
C GLY A 41 -1.84 -9.50 3.69
N CYS A 42 -2.84 -8.96 2.98
CA CYS A 42 -2.71 -8.06 1.83
C CYS A 42 -1.70 -6.91 2.02
N ILE A 43 -1.65 -6.36 3.23
CA ILE A 43 -0.81 -5.23 3.65
C ILE A 43 0.45 -5.76 4.39
N ALA A 44 0.37 -6.96 4.98
CA ALA A 44 1.34 -7.49 5.94
C ALA A 44 2.59 -8.10 5.31
N ASP A 45 2.60 -8.41 4.01
CA ASP A 45 3.84 -8.86 3.36
C ASP A 45 4.87 -7.71 3.18
N GLU A 46 4.49 -6.45 3.39
CA GLU A 46 5.41 -5.31 3.36
C GLU A 46 5.50 -4.50 4.67
N LEU A 47 4.61 -4.71 5.64
CA LEU A 47 4.54 -3.88 6.83
C LEU A 47 4.13 -4.70 8.05
N LYS A 48 5.01 -4.79 9.06
CA LYS A 48 4.60 -5.19 10.41
C LYS A 48 3.43 -4.29 10.83
N SER A 49 2.37 -4.91 11.31
CA SER A 49 1.04 -4.34 11.49
C SER A 49 0.95 -3.27 12.58
N ASN A 50 1.38 -2.04 12.30
CA ASN A 50 1.25 -0.91 13.25
C ASN A 50 -0.17 -0.32 13.27
N VAL A 51 -0.99 -0.57 12.25
CA VAL A 51 -2.40 -0.12 12.24
C VAL A 51 -3.15 -0.68 13.45
N LEU A 52 -2.86 -1.93 13.85
CA LEU A 52 -3.44 -2.50 15.06
C LEU A 52 -2.88 -1.83 16.32
N GLU A 53 -1.57 -1.61 16.42
CA GLU A 53 -0.96 -1.00 17.62
C GLU A 53 -1.39 0.46 17.86
N GLU A 54 -1.53 1.28 16.81
CA GLU A 54 -1.99 2.66 16.94
C GLU A 54 -3.52 2.78 17.08
N ALA A 55 -4.29 1.89 16.46
CA ALA A 55 -5.73 1.78 16.76
C ALA A 55 -6.00 1.30 18.19
N LEU A 56 -5.08 0.51 18.77
CA LEU A 56 -5.13 0.06 20.16
C LEU A 56 -4.67 1.13 21.17
N LYS A 57 -3.89 2.13 20.74
CA LYS A 57 -3.66 3.35 21.52
C LYS A 57 -4.89 4.23 21.37
N ASP A 58 -5.95 3.84 22.07
CA ASP A 58 -7.19 4.59 22.05
C ASP A 58 -6.98 5.98 22.68
N HIS A 59 -6.81 6.98 21.82
CA HIS A 59 -6.60 8.37 22.23
C HIS A 59 -7.92 9.07 22.60
N SER A 60 -9.08 8.39 22.46
CA SER A 60 -10.39 9.00 22.71
C SER A 60 -11.46 7.97 23.09
N GLU A 61 -12.15 8.22 24.20
CA GLU A 61 -13.35 7.46 24.64
C GLU A 61 -14.51 7.43 23.61
N GLU A 62 -14.43 8.23 22.54
CA GLU A 62 -15.44 8.32 21.49
C GLU A 62 -15.05 7.43 20.30
N PRO A 63 -15.89 6.45 19.89
CA PRO A 63 -15.59 5.52 18.79
C PRO A 63 -15.22 6.20 17.45
N ILE A 64 -15.70 7.41 17.24
CA ILE A 64 -15.38 8.20 16.06
C ILE A 64 -13.93 8.69 16.05
N GLY A 65 -13.32 8.89 17.22
CA GLY A 65 -11.91 9.25 17.35
C GLY A 65 -11.00 8.11 16.90
N ALA A 66 -11.23 6.90 17.43
CA ALA A 66 -10.52 5.70 17.00
C ALA A 66 -10.68 5.46 15.48
N ALA A 67 -11.90 5.60 14.94
CA ALA A 67 -12.15 5.47 13.51
C ALA A 67 -11.40 6.51 12.65
N ALA A 68 -11.26 7.74 13.13
CA ALA A 68 -10.50 8.79 12.44
C ALA A 68 -9.00 8.48 12.42
N THR A 69 -8.44 8.01 13.54
CA THR A 69 -7.04 7.55 13.62
C THR A 69 -6.80 6.36 12.70
N MET A 70 -7.66 5.35 12.72
CA MET A 70 -7.54 4.21 11.81
C MET A 70 -7.61 4.61 10.34
N ALA A 71 -8.52 5.53 9.98
CA ALA A 71 -8.61 6.04 8.61
C ALA A 71 -7.34 6.80 8.19
N HIS A 72 -6.69 7.49 9.13
CA HIS A 72 -5.40 8.17 8.93
C HIS A 72 -4.29 7.15 8.65
N GLU A 73 -4.13 6.13 9.51
CA GLU A 73 -3.08 5.12 9.34
C GLU A 73 -3.27 4.25 8.10
N ILE A 74 -4.51 3.89 7.77
CA ILE A 74 -4.83 3.20 6.52
C ILE A 74 -4.53 4.11 5.31
N GLY A 75 -4.73 5.42 5.45
CA GLY A 75 -4.32 6.41 4.45
C GLY A 75 -2.82 6.33 4.16
N HIS A 76 -1.98 6.24 5.19
CA HIS A 76 -0.54 6.04 5.04
C HIS A 76 -0.18 4.73 4.34
N ASN A 77 -0.89 3.63 4.65
CA ASN A 77 -0.69 2.35 3.93
C ASN A 77 -1.00 2.47 2.42
N PHE A 78 -1.89 3.37 2.02
CA PHE A 78 -2.16 3.66 0.62
C PHE A 78 -1.32 4.80 0.03
N GLY A 79 -0.20 5.13 0.68
CA GLY A 79 0.75 6.12 0.19
C GLY A 79 0.28 7.57 0.29
N MET A 80 -0.76 7.85 1.09
CA MET A 80 -1.19 9.23 1.33
C MET A 80 -0.20 9.93 2.27
N SER A 81 0.21 11.14 1.88
CA SER A 81 1.01 12.01 2.75
C SER A 81 0.10 12.88 3.63
N HIS A 82 0.68 13.42 4.72
CA HIS A 82 0.00 14.45 5.50
C HIS A 82 -0.40 15.65 4.63
N ASP A 83 -1.56 16.23 4.94
CA ASP A 83 -2.09 17.41 4.30
C ASP A 83 -1.22 18.64 4.60
N ASN A 84 -0.79 19.32 3.53
CA ASN A 84 -0.06 20.58 3.60
C ASN A 84 -1.02 21.78 3.54
N GLN A 85 -0.50 22.98 3.78
CA GLN A 85 -1.27 24.21 3.64
C GLN A 85 -1.91 24.30 2.24
N GLY A 86 -3.24 24.42 2.19
CA GLY A 86 -4.02 24.48 0.96
C GLY A 86 -4.53 23.14 0.41
N CYS A 87 -4.22 22.01 1.05
CA CYS A 87 -4.74 20.70 0.63
C CYS A 87 -6.20 20.48 1.08
N CYS A 88 -6.50 20.75 2.35
CA CYS A 88 -7.84 20.54 2.90
C CYS A 88 -8.73 21.75 2.60
N VAL A 89 -9.59 21.61 1.59
CA VAL A 89 -10.60 22.63 1.22
C VAL A 89 -12.03 22.13 1.44
N GLU A 90 -12.18 20.81 1.61
CA GLU A 90 -13.44 20.10 1.76
C GLU A 90 -14.06 20.26 3.15
N ALA A 91 -13.25 20.59 4.16
CA ALA A 91 -13.70 20.80 5.52
C ALA A 91 -12.92 21.93 6.19
N THR A 92 -13.63 22.69 7.02
CA THR A 92 -13.03 23.70 7.89
C THR A 92 -12.47 23.07 9.17
N PRO A 93 -11.56 23.74 9.90
CA PRO A 93 -11.13 23.27 11.22
C PRO A 93 -12.28 23.05 12.20
N ALA A 94 -13.35 23.85 12.12
CA ALA A 94 -14.55 23.70 12.96
C ALA A 94 -15.38 22.44 12.63
N GLN A 95 -15.19 21.86 11.45
CA GLN A 95 -15.78 20.57 11.04
C GLN A 95 -14.83 19.38 11.24
N GLY A 96 -13.64 19.65 11.79
CA GLY A 96 -12.62 18.66 12.10
C GLY A 96 -11.52 18.52 11.06
N GLY A 97 -11.55 19.33 10.01
CA GLY A 97 -10.58 19.27 8.93
C GLY A 97 -10.63 17.95 8.17
N CYS A 98 -9.47 17.56 7.62
CA CYS A 98 -9.33 16.39 6.76
C CYS A 98 -8.55 15.27 7.48
N VAL A 99 -8.81 14.02 7.08
CA VAL A 99 -8.30 12.82 7.74
C VAL A 99 -6.76 12.79 7.78
N MET A 100 -6.08 13.23 6.72
CA MET A 100 -4.61 13.22 6.65
C MET A 100 -3.96 14.47 7.26
N ALA A 101 -4.67 15.26 8.07
CA ALA A 101 -4.03 16.33 8.83
C ALA A 101 -2.95 15.74 9.76
N ALA A 102 -1.82 16.45 9.93
CA ALA A 102 -0.69 15.97 10.74
C ALA A 102 -0.99 15.76 12.24
N ALA A 103 -2.16 16.20 12.70
CA ALA A 103 -2.69 15.92 14.03
C ALA A 103 -4.20 15.73 13.95
N THR A 104 -4.68 14.62 14.49
CA THR A 104 -6.11 14.32 14.62
C THR A 104 -6.60 14.79 15.99
N GLY A 105 -7.74 15.49 16.03
CA GLY A 105 -8.32 15.97 17.28
C GLY A 105 -9.79 16.31 17.12
N HIS A 106 -10.48 16.57 18.23
CA HIS A 106 -11.90 16.94 18.20
C HIS A 106 -12.08 18.37 17.66
N PRO A 107 -13.08 18.63 16.80
CA PRO A 107 -14.02 17.68 16.19
C PRO A 107 -13.33 16.74 15.19
N PHE A 108 -13.71 15.46 15.14
CA PHE A 108 -12.98 14.46 14.36
C PHE A 108 -13.23 14.57 12.84
N PRO A 109 -12.19 14.41 12.00
CA PRO A 109 -12.29 14.53 10.55
C PRO A 109 -13.13 13.39 9.95
N ARG A 110 -13.82 13.68 8.85
CA ARG A 110 -14.67 12.71 8.13
C ARG A 110 -14.43 12.65 6.62
N VAL A 111 -13.53 13.49 6.11
CA VAL A 111 -13.28 13.65 4.68
C VAL A 111 -11.79 13.60 4.38
N PHE A 112 -11.44 12.99 3.26
CA PHE A 112 -10.10 13.10 2.67
C PHE A 112 -9.99 14.35 1.81
N SER A 113 -8.82 14.98 1.84
CA SER A 113 -8.53 16.14 1.01
C SER A 113 -8.34 15.76 -0.47
N ALA A 114 -8.39 16.75 -1.35
CA ALA A 114 -8.04 16.57 -2.77
C ALA A 114 -6.60 16.05 -2.96
N CYS A 115 -5.68 16.44 -2.07
CA CYS A 115 -4.31 15.93 -2.08
C CYS A 115 -4.26 14.44 -1.75
N SER A 116 -4.93 14.01 -0.68
CA SER A 116 -4.97 12.59 -0.28
C SER A 116 -5.60 11.71 -1.36
N LYS A 117 -6.68 12.17 -2.00
CA LYS A 117 -7.32 11.46 -3.12
C LYS A 117 -6.38 11.31 -4.32
N LYS A 118 -5.56 12.32 -4.60
CA LYS A 118 -4.56 12.29 -5.67
C LYS A 118 -3.42 11.32 -5.35
N ASP A 119 -2.96 11.29 -4.11
CA ASP A 119 -1.94 10.35 -3.65
C ASP A 119 -2.44 8.90 -3.76
N LEU A 120 -3.67 8.64 -3.31
CA LEU A 120 -4.32 7.33 -3.43
C LEU A 120 -4.45 6.88 -4.89
N ALA A 121 -4.89 7.76 -5.79
CA ALA A 121 -4.99 7.44 -7.21
C ALA A 121 -3.61 7.10 -7.80
N LYS A 122 -2.55 7.82 -7.39
CA LYS A 122 -1.18 7.56 -7.81
C LYS A 122 -0.66 6.21 -7.29
N TYR A 123 -1.01 5.83 -6.07
CA TYR A 123 -0.66 4.53 -5.49
C TYR A 123 -1.25 3.37 -6.32
N PHE A 124 -2.56 3.41 -6.60
CA PHE A 124 -3.22 2.39 -7.43
C PHE A 124 -2.70 2.37 -8.87
N HIS A 125 -2.42 3.53 -9.47
CA HIS A 125 -1.87 3.60 -10.83
C HIS A 125 -0.46 3.01 -10.95
N LYS A 126 0.24 2.78 -9.84
CA LYS A 126 1.55 2.13 -9.83
C LYS A 126 1.47 0.61 -9.60
N GLY A 127 0.27 0.06 -9.49
CA GLY A 127 0.05 -1.33 -9.11
C GLY A 127 0.02 -1.53 -7.60
N GLY A 128 -0.13 -0.48 -6.78
CA GLY A 128 -0.36 -0.62 -5.36
C GLY A 128 -1.74 -1.21 -5.06
N GLY A 129 -1.87 -2.01 -4.00
CA GLY A 129 -3.16 -2.53 -3.56
C GLY A 129 -3.80 -3.59 -4.47
N MET A 130 -2.98 -4.37 -5.20
CA MET A 130 -3.47 -5.41 -6.12
C MET A 130 -4.46 -6.37 -5.47
N CYS A 131 -4.24 -6.69 -4.22
CA CYS A 131 -5.06 -7.63 -3.49
C CYS A 131 -6.40 -7.04 -2.99
N LEU A 132 -6.58 -5.71 -2.99
CA LEU A 132 -7.81 -5.01 -2.58
C LEU A 132 -8.94 -5.08 -3.62
N TYR A 133 -8.66 -5.70 -4.76
CA TYR A 133 -9.67 -5.99 -5.78
C TYR A 133 -10.45 -7.26 -5.48
N ASN A 134 -9.95 -8.07 -4.54
CA ASN A 134 -10.59 -9.30 -4.10
C ASN A 134 -11.60 -8.97 -3.00
N ILE A 135 -12.86 -9.30 -3.24
CA ILE A 135 -13.91 -9.17 -2.23
C ILE A 135 -13.74 -10.34 -1.26
N PRO A 136 -13.64 -10.09 0.07
CA PRO A 136 -13.48 -11.16 1.05
C PRO A 136 -14.72 -12.07 1.09
N ASP A 137 -14.58 -13.30 1.61
CA ASP A 137 -15.73 -14.16 1.84
C ASP A 137 -16.63 -13.53 2.90
N MET A 138 -17.85 -13.20 2.51
CA MET A 138 -18.83 -12.52 3.35
C MET A 138 -19.37 -13.42 4.48
N LYS A 139 -19.01 -14.71 4.51
CA LYS A 139 -19.27 -15.62 5.64
C LYS A 139 -18.38 -15.35 6.85
N ASP A 140 -17.22 -14.76 6.63
CA ASP A 140 -16.25 -14.46 7.67
C ASP A 140 -16.46 -13.05 8.26
N LEU A 141 -17.49 -12.34 7.78
CA LEU A 141 -17.86 -11.00 8.23
C LEU A 141 -18.47 -11.05 9.64
N VAL A 142 -17.82 -10.40 10.59
CA VAL A 142 -18.34 -10.20 11.95
C VAL A 142 -19.40 -9.10 11.90
N GLY A 143 -20.56 -9.31 12.54
CA GLY A 143 -21.66 -8.34 12.61
C GLY A 143 -23.04 -8.86 12.18
N GLY A 144 -23.09 -10.06 11.58
CA GLY A 144 -24.33 -10.76 11.24
C GLY A 144 -25.11 -10.16 10.06
N LYS A 145 -25.93 -11.03 9.46
CA LYS A 145 -26.70 -10.77 8.24
C LYS A 145 -27.69 -9.62 8.43
N ARG A 146 -27.57 -8.58 7.63
CA ARG A 146 -28.51 -7.44 7.66
C ARG A 146 -28.60 -6.79 6.29
N CYS A 147 -29.79 -6.91 5.70
CA CYS A 147 -30.18 -6.16 4.52
C CYS A 147 -30.15 -4.65 4.77
N GLY A 148 -29.58 -3.91 3.82
CA GLY A 148 -29.44 -2.46 3.81
C GLY A 148 -28.07 -1.98 4.31
N ASN A 149 -27.13 -2.89 4.55
CA ASN A 149 -25.78 -2.57 5.01
C ASN A 149 -24.76 -2.37 3.85
N GLY A 150 -25.17 -2.66 2.61
CA GLY A 150 -24.36 -2.56 1.40
C GLY A 150 -23.46 -3.76 1.09
N PHE A 151 -23.65 -4.90 1.76
CA PHE A 151 -22.90 -6.15 1.57
C PHE A 151 -23.86 -7.29 1.23
N VAL A 152 -23.55 -8.07 0.19
CA VAL A 152 -24.40 -9.19 -0.23
C VAL A 152 -24.09 -10.42 0.60
N GLU A 153 -24.79 -10.58 1.72
CA GLU A 153 -24.57 -11.68 2.66
C GLU A 153 -25.38 -12.95 2.29
N ASP A 154 -25.04 -14.09 2.88
CA ASP A 154 -25.73 -15.37 2.63
C ASP A 154 -27.25 -15.25 2.83
N GLY A 155 -28.03 -15.34 1.74
CA GLY A 155 -29.49 -15.21 1.74
C GLY A 155 -30.01 -13.93 1.08
N GLU A 156 -29.12 -13.01 0.72
CA GLU A 156 -29.42 -11.80 -0.05
C GLU A 156 -28.96 -11.98 -1.51
N GLU A 157 -29.70 -11.41 -2.46
CA GLU A 157 -29.34 -11.41 -3.88
C GLU A 157 -28.66 -10.10 -4.29
N CYS A 158 -28.89 -9.03 -3.53
CA CYS A 158 -28.31 -7.71 -3.72
C CYS A 158 -28.47 -6.88 -2.44
N ASP A 159 -27.56 -5.94 -2.18
CA ASP A 159 -27.75 -4.93 -1.13
C ASP A 159 -27.20 -3.57 -1.62
N CYS A 160 -28.10 -2.59 -1.77
CA CYS A 160 -27.78 -1.25 -2.23
C CYS A 160 -27.74 -0.19 -1.10
N GLY A 161 -27.74 -0.64 0.15
CA GLY A 161 -27.86 0.22 1.34
C GLY A 161 -29.30 0.41 1.80
N GLU A 162 -29.47 1.28 2.79
CA GLU A 162 -30.78 1.63 3.36
C GLU A 162 -31.73 2.21 2.29
N PRO A 163 -33.06 2.07 2.44
CA PRO A 163 -34.05 2.49 1.44
C PRO A 163 -33.94 3.95 0.99
N GLU A 164 -33.51 4.84 1.87
CA GLU A 164 -33.35 6.27 1.59
C GLU A 164 -32.09 6.57 0.74
N GLU A 165 -31.08 5.71 0.79
CA GLU A 165 -29.81 5.87 0.05
C GLU A 165 -29.76 5.05 -1.25
N CYS A 166 -30.59 4.02 -1.38
CA CYS A 166 -30.57 3.12 -2.52
C CYS A 166 -31.09 3.78 -3.81
N THR A 167 -30.17 4.09 -4.72
CA THR A 167 -30.48 4.58 -6.08
C THR A 167 -30.46 3.46 -7.13
N ASN A 168 -30.15 2.23 -6.74
CA ASN A 168 -29.97 1.11 -7.64
C ASN A 168 -31.31 0.65 -8.26
N PRO A 169 -31.47 0.68 -9.59
CA PRO A 169 -32.74 0.31 -10.21
C PRO A 169 -33.00 -1.20 -10.17
N CYS A 170 -31.98 -2.03 -9.93
CA CYS A 170 -32.02 -3.49 -10.03
C CYS A 170 -32.27 -4.19 -8.69
N CYS A 171 -32.08 -3.50 -7.56
CA CYS A 171 -32.20 -4.07 -6.22
C CYS A 171 -33.43 -3.55 -5.48
N ASN A 172 -34.11 -4.40 -4.71
CA ASN A 172 -35.16 -3.98 -3.79
C ASN A 172 -34.55 -3.72 -2.40
N PRO A 173 -34.48 -2.45 -1.94
CA PRO A 173 -33.79 -2.11 -0.70
C PRO A 173 -34.49 -2.62 0.57
N ASN A 174 -35.78 -2.98 0.49
CA ASN A 174 -36.52 -3.41 1.68
C ASN A 174 -36.29 -4.88 2.04
N ASN A 175 -35.82 -5.69 1.09
CA ASN A 175 -35.68 -7.13 1.29
C ASN A 175 -34.46 -7.76 0.59
N CYS A 176 -33.59 -6.95 -0.01
CA CYS A 176 -32.32 -7.37 -0.61
C CYS A 176 -32.47 -8.48 -1.67
N THR A 177 -33.56 -8.38 -2.45
CA THR A 177 -33.84 -9.25 -3.61
C THR A 177 -33.68 -8.48 -4.91
N LEU A 178 -33.32 -9.18 -5.99
CA LEU A 178 -33.28 -8.60 -7.31
C LEU A 178 -34.71 -8.26 -7.78
N LYS A 179 -34.86 -7.13 -8.47
CA LYS A 179 -36.12 -6.80 -9.13
C LYS A 179 -36.36 -7.74 -10.31
N ALA A 180 -37.62 -7.82 -10.75
CA ALA A 180 -38.01 -8.65 -11.88
C ALA A 180 -37.11 -8.40 -13.09
N GLU A 181 -36.67 -9.50 -13.73
CA GLU A 181 -35.77 -9.53 -14.90
C GLU A 181 -34.33 -9.08 -14.65
N ALA A 182 -33.95 -8.63 -13.45
CA ALA A 182 -32.56 -8.35 -13.12
C ALA A 182 -31.76 -9.65 -12.93
N GLN A 183 -30.55 -9.70 -13.48
CA GLN A 183 -29.57 -10.76 -13.26
C GLN A 183 -28.49 -10.33 -12.24
N CYS A 184 -28.35 -9.03 -12.05
CA CYS A 184 -27.37 -8.43 -11.16
C CYS A 184 -27.83 -7.02 -10.76
N ALA A 185 -27.24 -6.51 -9.68
CA ALA A 185 -27.42 -5.14 -9.24
C ALA A 185 -26.09 -4.39 -9.02
N HIS A 186 -25.04 -5.10 -8.61
CA HIS A 186 -23.75 -4.51 -8.23
C HIS A 186 -22.62 -5.00 -9.13
N GLY A 187 -21.44 -4.39 -9.00
CA GLY A 187 -20.22 -4.86 -9.66
C GLY A 187 -20.02 -4.33 -11.09
N VAL A 188 -18.76 -4.21 -11.48
CA VAL A 188 -18.34 -3.62 -12.78
C VAL A 188 -18.71 -4.46 -14.00
N CYS A 189 -19.07 -5.73 -13.79
CA CYS A 189 -19.58 -6.65 -14.81
C CYS A 189 -21.12 -6.70 -14.85
N CYS A 190 -21.80 -5.77 -14.18
CA CYS A 190 -23.23 -5.55 -14.30
C CYS A 190 -23.51 -4.29 -15.11
N GLU A 191 -24.35 -4.39 -16.14
CA GLU A 191 -24.79 -3.26 -16.95
C GLU A 191 -26.29 -3.38 -17.21
N SER A 192 -27.05 -2.32 -16.92
CA SER A 192 -28.51 -2.31 -17.10
C SER A 192 -29.21 -3.52 -16.48
N CYS A 193 -28.81 -3.89 -15.26
CA CYS A 193 -29.30 -5.07 -14.52
C CYS A 193 -29.03 -6.42 -15.20
N LYS A 194 -28.13 -6.49 -16.19
CA LYS A 194 -27.72 -7.70 -16.90
C LYS A 194 -26.23 -7.93 -16.74
N LEU A 195 -25.83 -9.20 -16.76
CA LEU A 195 -24.41 -9.55 -16.75
C LEU A 195 -23.79 -9.17 -18.10
N LYS A 196 -22.63 -8.51 -18.05
CA LYS A 196 -21.82 -8.26 -19.25
C LYS A 196 -21.35 -9.56 -19.88
N GLU A 197 -21.18 -9.58 -21.19
CA GLU A 197 -20.74 -10.76 -21.93
C GLU A 197 -19.35 -11.24 -21.48
N ALA A 198 -19.15 -12.56 -21.54
CA ALA A 198 -17.87 -13.18 -21.22
C ALA A 198 -16.76 -12.63 -22.14
N GLY A 199 -15.63 -12.25 -21.56
CA GLY A 199 -14.53 -11.61 -22.30
C GLY A 199 -14.62 -10.10 -22.39
N THR A 200 -15.64 -9.46 -21.79
CA THR A 200 -15.66 -7.99 -21.64
C THR A 200 -14.62 -7.55 -20.61
N MET A 201 -13.68 -6.70 -20.98
CA MET A 201 -12.65 -6.20 -20.04
C MET A 201 -13.32 -5.42 -18.91
N CYS A 202 -13.05 -5.80 -17.67
CA CYS A 202 -13.59 -5.15 -16.48
C CYS A 202 -12.55 -4.41 -15.65
N ARG A 203 -11.26 -4.69 -15.88
CA ARG A 203 -10.16 -3.94 -15.28
C ARG A 203 -9.00 -3.84 -16.26
N GLU A 204 -8.49 -2.63 -16.43
CA GLU A 204 -7.27 -2.37 -17.19
C GLU A 204 -6.02 -2.67 -16.34
N PRO A 205 -4.88 -3.04 -16.96
CA PRO A 205 -3.63 -3.16 -16.25
C PRO A 205 -3.16 -1.81 -15.71
N ALA A 206 -2.77 -1.76 -14.44
CA ALA A 206 -2.21 -0.58 -13.79
C ALA A 206 -0.76 -0.29 -14.25
N GLY A 207 -0.03 -1.29 -14.74
CA GLY A 207 1.34 -1.10 -15.20
C GLY A 207 1.93 -2.33 -15.87
N ALA A 208 3.24 -2.31 -16.12
CA ALA A 208 3.95 -3.37 -16.84
C ALA A 208 4.00 -4.72 -16.10
N CYS A 209 3.70 -4.72 -14.80
CA CYS A 209 3.67 -5.91 -13.94
C CYS A 209 2.25 -6.44 -13.70
N ASP A 210 1.24 -5.82 -14.29
CA ASP A 210 -0.16 -6.11 -14.05
C ASP A 210 -0.82 -6.73 -15.29
N LEU A 211 -1.83 -7.57 -15.09
CA LEU A 211 -2.60 -8.21 -16.16
C LEU A 211 -4.02 -7.63 -16.22
N PRO A 212 -4.69 -7.67 -17.39
CA PRO A 212 -6.08 -7.27 -17.48
C PRO A 212 -7.01 -8.41 -17.04
N GLU A 213 -8.16 -8.07 -16.46
CA GLU A 213 -9.24 -9.01 -16.19
C GLU A 213 -10.49 -8.74 -17.02
N TYR A 214 -11.22 -9.82 -17.25
CA TYR A 214 -12.39 -9.88 -18.11
C TYR A 214 -13.55 -10.52 -17.38
N CYS A 215 -14.75 -9.98 -17.57
CA CYS A 215 -15.99 -10.54 -17.05
C CYS A 215 -16.14 -11.99 -17.52
N THR A 216 -16.60 -12.85 -16.62
CA THR A 216 -16.83 -14.28 -16.94
C THR A 216 -18.14 -14.51 -17.68
N GLY A 217 -19.04 -13.52 -17.70
CA GLY A 217 -20.44 -13.66 -18.15
C GLY A 217 -21.36 -14.37 -17.16
N SER A 218 -20.81 -14.90 -16.06
CA SER A 218 -21.55 -15.64 -15.04
C SER A 218 -21.54 -14.95 -13.67
N SER A 219 -20.76 -13.89 -13.51
CA SER A 219 -20.61 -13.13 -12.27
C SER A 219 -20.72 -11.64 -12.56
N PRO A 220 -21.38 -10.87 -11.68
CA PRO A 220 -21.46 -9.42 -11.81
C PRO A 220 -20.19 -8.70 -11.32
N TYR A 221 -19.30 -9.43 -10.65
CA TYR A 221 -17.99 -8.94 -10.21
C TYR A 221 -16.90 -9.32 -11.22
N CYS A 222 -15.93 -8.43 -11.36
CA CYS A 222 -14.70 -8.75 -12.07
C CYS A 222 -13.97 -9.87 -11.31
N PRO A 223 -13.30 -10.82 -11.99
CA PRO A 223 -12.47 -11.81 -11.33
C PRO A 223 -11.41 -11.21 -10.41
N SER A 224 -10.86 -12.04 -9.54
CA SER A 224 -9.73 -11.67 -8.69
C SER A 224 -8.59 -11.08 -9.51
N ASN A 225 -7.98 -10.03 -8.97
CA ASN A 225 -6.87 -9.35 -9.63
C ASN A 225 -5.64 -10.27 -9.64
N VAL A 226 -5.05 -10.44 -10.83
CA VAL A 226 -3.85 -11.21 -11.05
C VAL A 226 -2.78 -10.34 -11.70
N TYR A 227 -1.52 -10.60 -11.35
CA TYR A 227 -0.38 -9.85 -11.85
C TYR A 227 0.75 -10.80 -12.28
N LEU A 228 1.75 -10.26 -12.97
CA LEU A 228 2.91 -11.03 -13.39
C LEU A 228 3.64 -11.57 -12.17
N LEU A 229 4.14 -12.81 -12.30
CA LEU A 229 4.92 -13.46 -11.25
C LEU A 229 6.12 -12.58 -10.83
N ASP A 230 6.41 -12.55 -9.54
CA ASP A 230 7.61 -11.90 -9.00
C ASP A 230 8.88 -12.36 -9.71
N GLY A 231 9.78 -11.41 -9.99
CA GLY A 231 10.98 -11.65 -10.80
C GLY A 231 10.78 -11.41 -12.31
N SER A 232 9.54 -11.29 -12.78
CA SER A 232 9.27 -10.93 -14.19
C SER A 232 9.92 -9.60 -14.55
N VAL A 233 10.58 -9.55 -15.71
CA VAL A 233 11.29 -8.34 -16.13
C VAL A 233 10.32 -7.22 -16.49
N CYS A 234 10.55 -6.03 -15.95
CA CYS A 234 9.79 -4.82 -16.28
C CYS A 234 10.73 -3.65 -16.61
N LEU A 235 10.17 -2.56 -17.15
CA LEU A 235 10.93 -1.38 -17.61
C LEU A 235 12.14 -1.74 -18.48
N TYR A 236 11.93 -2.59 -19.50
CA TYR A 236 12.96 -2.98 -20.46
C TYR A 236 14.25 -3.56 -19.83
N GLY A 237 14.13 -4.29 -18.71
CA GLY A 237 15.29 -4.90 -18.02
C GLY A 237 15.85 -4.09 -16.86
N GLN A 238 15.31 -2.90 -16.61
CA GLN A 238 15.77 -2.02 -15.54
C GLN A 238 15.23 -2.43 -14.16
N ALA A 239 14.18 -3.24 -14.09
CA ALA A 239 13.60 -3.71 -12.84
C ALA A 239 12.92 -5.08 -12.98
N TYR A 240 12.44 -5.58 -11.85
CA TYR A 240 11.70 -6.82 -11.73
C TYR A 240 10.36 -6.54 -11.04
N CYS A 241 9.34 -7.30 -11.44
CA CYS A 241 8.04 -7.27 -10.79
C CYS A 241 8.16 -7.83 -9.38
N TYR A 242 7.51 -7.18 -8.43
CA TYR A 242 7.37 -7.63 -7.05
C TYR A 242 5.99 -7.20 -6.56
N ASN A 243 5.15 -8.16 -6.16
CA ASN A 243 3.76 -7.93 -5.75
C ASN A 243 2.96 -7.07 -6.74
N GLY A 244 3.17 -7.30 -8.05
CA GLY A 244 2.49 -6.57 -9.13
C GLY A 244 3.03 -5.16 -9.40
N MET A 245 4.07 -4.72 -8.68
CA MET A 245 4.72 -3.43 -8.86
C MET A 245 6.08 -3.56 -9.56
N CYS A 246 6.44 -2.55 -10.37
CA CYS A 246 7.76 -2.46 -10.99
C CYS A 246 8.64 -1.44 -10.24
N LEU A 247 9.44 -1.93 -9.29
CA LEU A 247 10.11 -1.08 -8.30
C LEU A 247 11.53 -0.68 -8.74
N THR A 248 11.85 0.63 -8.64
CA THR A 248 13.18 1.18 -8.98
C THR A 248 13.67 2.18 -7.94
N HIS A 249 15.00 2.27 -7.77
CA HIS A 249 15.61 3.33 -6.95
C HIS A 249 15.23 4.73 -7.45
N GLU A 250 15.11 4.92 -8.76
CA GLU A 250 14.72 6.20 -9.35
C GLU A 250 13.32 6.62 -8.93
N GLN A 251 12.35 5.72 -9.01
CA GLN A 251 10.96 6.00 -8.67
C GLN A 251 10.82 6.36 -7.19
N GLN A 252 11.55 5.67 -6.31
CA GLN A 252 11.60 5.98 -4.89
C GLN A 252 12.30 7.34 -4.65
N CYS A 253 13.39 7.66 -5.35
CA CYS A 253 14.01 8.99 -5.25
C CYS A 253 13.06 10.11 -5.70
N ILE A 254 12.27 9.91 -6.76
CA ILE A 254 11.26 10.87 -7.23
C ILE A 254 10.14 11.06 -6.20
N GLU A 255 9.74 9.99 -5.51
CA GLU A 255 8.75 10.09 -4.42
C GLU A 255 9.27 10.88 -3.24
N LEU A 256 10.52 10.61 -2.84
CA LEU A 256 11.12 11.25 -1.68
C LEU A 256 11.57 12.69 -1.94
N TRP A 257 11.97 13.04 -3.16
CA TRP A 257 12.60 14.34 -3.46
C TRP A 257 11.90 15.14 -4.55
N GLY A 258 10.84 14.61 -5.14
CA GLY A 258 10.09 15.23 -6.21
C GLY A 258 10.68 14.99 -7.61
N TYR A 259 10.03 15.58 -8.60
CA TYR A 259 10.38 15.43 -10.01
C TYR A 259 11.82 15.86 -10.31
N GLY A 260 12.52 15.06 -11.11
CA GLY A 260 13.93 15.29 -11.48
C GLY A 260 14.95 14.73 -10.48
N ALA A 261 14.50 14.12 -9.38
CA ALA A 261 15.38 13.33 -8.53
C ALA A 261 15.81 12.03 -9.25
N GLN A 262 17.02 11.57 -8.93
CA GLN A 262 17.68 10.43 -9.56
C GLN A 262 18.38 9.58 -8.50
N PRO A 263 18.63 8.29 -8.74
CA PRO A 263 19.47 7.49 -7.86
C PRO A 263 20.90 8.06 -7.87
N ALA A 264 21.55 8.08 -6.69
CA ALA A 264 22.95 8.45 -6.61
C ALA A 264 23.86 7.36 -7.22
N PRO A 265 25.12 7.68 -7.55
CA PRO A 265 26.09 6.68 -8.00
C PRO A 265 26.25 5.55 -6.97
N ASP A 266 26.59 4.34 -7.44
CA ASP A 266 26.75 3.16 -6.57
C ASP A 266 27.75 3.39 -5.40
N ALA A 267 28.76 4.25 -5.61
CA ALA A 267 29.70 4.65 -4.57
C ALA A 267 29.02 5.30 -3.36
N CYS A 268 27.94 6.07 -3.57
CA CYS A 268 27.15 6.63 -2.47
C CYS A 268 26.51 5.52 -1.63
N PHE A 269 25.92 4.52 -2.27
CA PHE A 269 25.33 3.39 -1.55
C PHE A 269 26.42 2.62 -0.78
N GLN A 270 27.55 2.33 -1.43
CA GLN A 270 28.63 1.55 -0.83
C GLN A 270 29.29 2.25 0.35
N ASP A 271 29.71 3.51 0.19
CA ASP A 271 30.44 4.24 1.22
C ASP A 271 29.53 4.63 2.39
N VAL A 272 28.36 5.20 2.09
CA VAL A 272 27.46 5.74 3.12
C VAL A 272 26.85 4.59 3.92
N ASN A 273 26.38 3.52 3.27
CA ASN A 273 25.71 2.43 3.97
C ASN A 273 26.67 1.46 4.70
N ALA A 274 27.96 1.46 4.34
CA ALA A 274 28.99 0.73 5.10
C ALA A 274 29.25 1.34 6.49
N ALA A 275 28.85 2.59 6.73
CA ALA A 275 29.06 3.25 8.01
C ALA A 275 28.24 2.61 9.15
N GLY A 276 27.01 2.17 8.88
CA GLY A 276 26.10 1.59 9.86
C GLY A 276 25.72 2.59 10.94
N ASN A 277 25.21 3.74 10.52
CA ASN A 277 24.74 4.81 11.40
C ASN A 277 23.41 5.38 10.88
N ALA A 278 22.90 6.45 11.50
CA ALA A 278 21.63 7.06 11.11
C ALA A 278 21.57 7.58 9.66
N TYR A 279 22.74 7.82 9.02
CA TYR A 279 22.83 8.35 7.66
C TYR A 279 22.90 7.25 6.59
N GLY A 280 23.46 6.09 6.94
CA GLY A 280 23.59 4.94 6.06
C GLY A 280 23.73 3.64 6.82
N ASN A 281 22.84 2.70 6.55
CA ASN A 281 22.74 1.40 7.23
C ASN A 281 21.90 0.41 6.40
N CYS A 282 21.93 -0.86 6.78
CA CYS A 282 21.06 -1.93 6.29
C CYS A 282 19.98 -2.26 7.34
N GLY A 283 19.30 -1.23 7.83
CA GLY A 283 18.31 -1.35 8.89
C GLY A 283 18.92 -1.36 10.29
N LYS A 284 18.14 -1.87 11.24
CA LYS A 284 18.51 -2.00 12.65
C LYS A 284 18.43 -3.47 13.07
N ASP A 285 19.28 -3.87 14.01
CA ASP A 285 19.19 -5.17 14.66
C ASP A 285 18.06 -5.20 15.72
N ASN A 286 17.86 -6.36 16.36
CA ASN A 286 16.84 -6.54 17.40
C ASN A 286 17.06 -5.67 18.65
N GLN A 287 18.22 -5.02 18.78
CA GLN A 287 18.57 -4.13 19.88
C GLN A 287 18.44 -2.65 19.46
N GLY A 288 17.96 -2.39 18.24
CA GLY A 288 17.78 -1.05 17.69
C GLY A 288 19.06 -0.42 17.14
N ASN A 289 20.18 -1.15 17.10
CA ASN A 289 21.45 -0.62 16.60
C ASN A 289 21.51 -0.68 15.08
N TYR A 290 22.05 0.37 14.46
CA TYR A 290 22.21 0.41 13.01
C TYR A 290 23.19 -0.65 12.51
N VAL A 291 22.75 -1.42 11.52
CA VAL A 291 23.55 -2.49 10.91
C VAL A 291 24.34 -1.92 9.73
N ARG A 292 25.65 -2.22 9.67
CA ARG A 292 26.49 -1.89 8.52
C ARG A 292 26.12 -2.77 7.33
N CYS A 293 25.99 -2.18 6.15
CA CYS A 293 25.81 -2.97 4.94
C CYS A 293 27.11 -3.63 4.51
N LYS A 294 27.02 -4.86 3.99
CA LYS A 294 28.08 -5.43 3.14
C LYS A 294 28.04 -4.75 1.78
N GLY A 295 29.16 -4.78 1.06
CA GLY A 295 29.25 -4.16 -0.27
C GLY A 295 28.21 -4.70 -1.26
N SER A 296 27.83 -5.98 -1.16
CA SER A 296 26.78 -6.60 -1.98
C SER A 296 25.38 -6.08 -1.67
N ASP A 297 25.13 -5.68 -0.43
CA ASP A 297 23.81 -5.31 0.10
C ASP A 297 23.63 -3.79 0.17
N ALA A 298 24.67 -3.03 -0.16
CA ALA A 298 24.69 -1.58 -0.08
C ALA A 298 23.52 -0.92 -0.82
N LYS A 299 23.04 -1.49 -1.94
CA LYS A 299 21.89 -0.99 -2.70
C LYS A 299 20.52 -1.37 -2.14
N CYS A 300 20.48 -2.10 -1.02
CA CYS A 300 19.27 -2.50 -0.30
C CYS A 300 19.14 -1.86 1.09
N GLY A 301 20.14 -1.08 1.52
CA GLY A 301 20.10 -0.31 2.76
C GLY A 301 19.34 1.02 2.64
N LYS A 302 19.87 2.08 3.27
CA LYS A 302 19.34 3.45 3.11
C LYS A 302 19.47 3.90 1.65
N ILE A 303 18.39 4.47 1.11
CA ILE A 303 18.37 4.98 -0.25
C ILE A 303 19.25 6.22 -0.39
N GLN A 304 20.02 6.27 -1.48
CA GLN A 304 20.88 7.40 -1.81
C GLN A 304 20.42 8.00 -3.14
N CYS A 305 20.08 9.29 -3.12
CA CYS A 305 19.56 10.04 -4.25
C CYS A 305 20.43 11.24 -4.60
N GLN A 306 20.20 11.78 -5.80
CA GLN A 306 20.63 13.11 -6.24
C GLN A 306 19.39 13.92 -6.59
N SER A 307 19.31 15.15 -6.07
CA SER A 307 18.20 16.06 -6.35
C SER A 307 18.65 17.51 -6.16
N ALA A 308 18.07 18.42 -6.94
CA ALA A 308 18.20 19.87 -6.75
C ALA A 308 17.25 20.41 -5.67
N ALA A 309 16.28 19.61 -5.21
CA ALA A 309 15.32 20.01 -4.19
C ALA A 309 16.02 20.35 -2.86
N LYS A 310 15.59 21.43 -2.20
CA LYS A 310 16.18 21.84 -0.92
C LYS A 310 15.84 20.88 0.23
N LYS A 311 14.65 20.28 0.19
CA LYS A 311 14.13 19.36 1.18
C LYS A 311 13.37 18.20 0.50
N PRO A 312 13.28 17.03 1.15
CA PRO A 312 12.41 15.96 0.71
C PRO A 312 10.92 16.37 0.67
N VAL A 313 10.11 15.59 -0.02
CA VAL A 313 8.64 15.67 -0.04
C VAL A 313 8.12 15.13 1.30
N GLY A 314 7.17 15.84 1.91
CA GLY A 314 6.63 15.54 3.24
C GLY A 314 7.06 16.56 4.30
N THR A 315 6.18 16.84 5.25
CA THR A 315 6.38 17.85 6.31
C THR A 315 7.37 17.43 7.39
N ASN A 316 7.43 16.12 7.69
CA ASN A 316 8.29 15.56 8.75
C ASN A 316 9.58 14.92 8.19
N ALA A 317 9.90 15.18 6.92
CA ALA A 317 11.05 14.60 6.24
C ALA A 317 12.27 15.53 6.30
N VAL A 318 13.38 15.00 6.77
CA VAL A 318 14.65 15.73 6.93
C VAL A 318 15.69 15.23 5.94
N SER A 319 16.34 16.17 5.28
CA SER A 319 17.45 15.93 4.35
C SER A 319 18.66 15.39 5.11
N ILE A 320 19.16 14.22 4.71
CA ILE A 320 20.46 13.70 5.10
C ILE A 320 21.41 13.89 3.93
N ASP A 321 22.38 14.79 4.07
CA ASP A 321 23.37 15.06 3.04
C ASP A 321 24.74 14.53 3.50
N THR A 322 25.29 13.57 2.77
CA THR A 322 26.65 13.06 2.97
C THR A 322 27.50 13.40 1.75
N THR A 323 28.79 13.67 1.94
CA THR A 323 29.73 13.90 0.84
C THR A 323 30.79 12.81 0.85
N ILE A 324 30.95 12.15 -0.29
CA ILE A 324 31.99 11.14 -0.49
C ILE A 324 33.02 11.63 -1.50
N ARG A 325 34.23 11.07 -1.48
CA ARG A 325 35.21 11.28 -2.54
C ARG A 325 35.19 10.09 -3.48
N PHE A 326 34.78 10.34 -4.73
CA PHE A 326 34.73 9.31 -5.76
C PHE A 326 35.41 9.82 -7.04
N ASN A 327 36.38 9.04 -7.57
CA ASN A 327 37.18 9.41 -8.74
C ASN A 327 37.81 10.82 -8.66
N GLY A 328 38.30 11.19 -7.47
CA GLY A 328 38.93 12.50 -7.23
C GLY A 328 37.97 13.70 -7.22
N ARG A 329 36.65 13.46 -7.25
CA ARG A 329 35.62 14.48 -7.13
C ARG A 329 34.78 14.24 -5.88
N GLU A 330 34.29 15.33 -5.29
CA GLU A 330 33.32 15.25 -4.22
C GLU A 330 31.93 15.01 -4.81
N VAL A 331 31.26 13.95 -4.35
CA VAL A 331 29.91 13.59 -4.76
C VAL A 331 28.99 13.72 -3.55
N LYS A 332 27.92 14.49 -3.72
CA LYS A 332 26.88 14.65 -2.71
C LYS A 332 25.86 13.52 -2.83
N CYS A 333 25.73 12.74 -1.76
CA CYS A 333 24.79 11.65 -1.58
C CYS A 333 23.66 12.12 -0.67
N ARG A 334 22.40 12.02 -1.11
CA ARG A 334 21.26 12.59 -0.38
C ARG A 334 20.29 11.48 0.01
N GLY A 335 20.16 11.24 1.30
CA GLY A 335 19.14 10.39 1.90
C GLY A 335 18.09 11.24 2.63
N THR A 336 17.06 10.59 3.15
CA THR A 336 16.04 11.24 3.98
C THR A 336 15.81 10.45 5.25
N PHE A 337 15.38 11.12 6.30
CA PHE A 337 14.84 10.50 7.50
C PHE A 337 13.52 11.18 7.83
N VAL A 338 12.47 10.40 8.00
CA VAL A 338 11.16 10.90 8.38
C VAL A 338 10.98 10.63 9.86
N TYR A 339 10.81 11.70 10.65
CA TYR A 339 10.45 11.55 12.05
C TYR A 339 8.97 11.14 12.10
N ALA A 340 8.69 9.91 12.53
CA ALA A 340 7.48 9.67 13.31
C ALA A 340 7.61 10.53 14.59
N THR A 341 6.49 11.02 15.11
CA THR A 341 6.37 12.07 16.13
C THR A 341 7.27 11.88 17.37
N GLN A 342 7.41 12.96 18.17
CA GLN A 342 8.47 13.21 19.17
C GLN A 342 8.64 12.17 20.32
N ASP A 343 7.89 11.07 20.33
CA ASP A 343 7.92 10.04 21.37
C ASP A 343 8.61 8.74 20.93
N GLY A 344 9.66 8.84 20.10
CA GLY A 344 10.78 7.89 20.10
C GLY A 344 10.56 6.45 19.64
N GLU A 345 9.34 5.99 19.38
CA GLU A 345 9.03 4.63 18.93
C GLU A 345 7.84 4.61 17.97
N GLY A 346 8.02 5.14 16.77
CA GLY A 346 7.11 4.89 15.65
C GLY A 346 7.73 3.84 14.73
N ASP A 347 7.28 2.60 14.80
CA ASP A 347 7.79 1.45 14.03
C ASP A 347 7.38 1.51 12.54
N MET A 348 7.07 2.70 12.01
CA MET A 348 6.78 2.92 10.59
C MET A 348 8.09 2.73 9.81
N PRO A 349 8.13 1.89 8.75
CA PRO A 349 9.38 1.66 8.05
C PRO A 349 9.89 2.98 7.48
N ASP A 350 11.12 3.30 7.85
CA ASP A 350 11.84 4.47 7.39
C ASP A 350 11.74 4.55 5.85
N PRO A 351 10.98 5.52 5.29
CA PRO A 351 10.77 5.59 3.84
C PRO A 351 12.06 5.92 3.09
N GLY A 352 13.12 6.27 3.83
CA GLY A 352 14.49 6.38 3.35
C GLY A 352 15.27 5.06 3.31
N LEU A 353 14.65 3.89 3.54
CA LEU A 353 15.20 2.57 3.23
C LEU A 353 14.73 2.11 1.85
N VAL A 354 15.59 1.41 1.11
CA VAL A 354 15.20 0.84 -0.18
C VAL A 354 14.07 -0.19 0.02
N MET A 355 13.05 -0.10 -0.84
CA MET A 355 11.89 -0.99 -0.83
C MET A 355 12.30 -2.43 -1.19
N THR A 356 11.66 -3.40 -0.54
CA THR A 356 11.75 -4.82 -0.89
C THR A 356 11.33 -5.03 -2.35
N GLY A 357 11.92 -6.00 -3.05
CA GLY A 357 11.69 -6.24 -4.48
C GLY A 357 12.47 -5.32 -5.43
N THR A 358 13.05 -4.22 -4.94
CA THR A 358 13.85 -3.31 -5.78
C THR A 358 15.07 -4.01 -6.35
N LYS A 359 15.31 -3.86 -7.66
CA LYS A 359 16.49 -4.41 -8.34
C LYS A 359 17.78 -3.83 -7.75
N CYS A 360 18.64 -4.67 -7.19
CA CYS A 360 19.94 -4.28 -6.63
C CYS A 360 21.13 -4.77 -7.47
N GLY A 361 20.86 -5.57 -8.51
CA GLY A 361 21.82 -6.05 -9.49
C GLY A 361 21.13 -6.92 -10.55
N ASP A 362 21.87 -7.37 -11.56
CA ASP A 362 21.29 -8.28 -12.55
C ASP A 362 20.95 -9.63 -11.90
N GLY A 363 19.69 -10.05 -12.06
CA GLY A 363 19.13 -11.25 -11.43
C GLY A 363 18.98 -11.13 -9.90
N LYS A 364 19.00 -9.90 -9.35
CA LYS A 364 18.99 -9.66 -7.90
C LYS A 364 17.95 -8.62 -7.46
N VAL A 365 17.32 -8.90 -6.32
CA VAL A 365 16.32 -8.05 -5.67
C VAL A 365 16.63 -7.88 -4.18
N CYS A 366 16.15 -6.79 -3.59
CA CYS A 366 16.25 -6.54 -2.15
C CYS A 366 15.20 -7.31 -1.37
N ASN A 367 15.56 -7.99 -0.28
CA ASN A 367 14.57 -8.57 0.65
C ASN A 367 14.27 -7.66 1.84
N SER A 368 13.32 -8.09 2.67
CA SER A 368 12.93 -7.46 3.93
C SER A 368 14.09 -7.30 4.92
N ASN A 369 15.09 -8.20 4.88
CA ASN A 369 16.31 -8.12 5.69
C ASN A 369 17.38 -7.19 5.11
N LYS A 370 17.07 -6.41 4.07
CA LYS A 370 17.98 -5.47 3.40
C LYS A 370 19.20 -6.13 2.76
N ASN A 371 19.09 -7.41 2.39
CA ASN A 371 20.08 -8.12 1.60
C ASN A 371 19.74 -8.07 0.12
N CYS A 372 20.77 -7.97 -0.72
CA CYS A 372 20.65 -8.11 -2.17
C CYS A 372 20.81 -9.57 -2.57
N HIS A 373 19.68 -10.25 -2.79
CA HIS A 373 19.65 -11.70 -3.03
C HIS A 373 19.28 -12.04 -4.47
N CYS A 374 19.62 -13.26 -4.89
CA CYS A 374 19.17 -13.77 -6.18
C CYS A 374 17.66 -13.96 -6.19
N ASP A 375 17.07 -13.54 -7.30
CA ASP A 375 15.69 -13.79 -7.65
C ASP A 375 15.42 -15.32 -7.78
N PRO A 376 14.20 -15.83 -7.46
CA PRO A 376 13.88 -17.24 -7.64
C PRO A 376 14.24 -17.73 -9.05
N GLY A 377 14.90 -18.90 -9.11
CA GLY A 377 15.45 -19.43 -10.35
C GLY A 377 16.95 -19.18 -10.52
N TRP A 378 17.59 -18.36 -9.69
CA TRP A 378 19.04 -18.08 -9.77
C TRP A 378 19.79 -18.42 -8.47
N ALA A 379 21.03 -18.92 -8.58
CA ALA A 379 21.87 -19.30 -7.45
C ALA A 379 22.81 -18.16 -6.99
N PRO A 380 22.93 -17.89 -5.67
CA PRO A 380 23.91 -16.95 -5.14
C PRO A 380 25.36 -17.38 -5.37
N PRO A 381 26.35 -16.46 -5.29
CA PRO A 381 26.22 -15.03 -4.96
C PRO A 381 26.06 -14.11 -6.18
N PHE A 382 26.24 -14.64 -7.40
CA PHE A 382 26.28 -13.82 -8.63
C PHE A 382 25.03 -13.94 -9.50
N CYS A 383 24.11 -14.85 -9.19
CA CYS A 383 22.85 -15.05 -9.92
C CYS A 383 23.05 -15.32 -11.42
N ARG A 384 24.09 -16.10 -11.75
CA ARG A 384 24.45 -16.47 -13.13
C ARG A 384 24.16 -17.93 -13.46
N LYS A 385 23.79 -18.73 -12.46
CA LYS A 385 23.47 -20.15 -12.58
C LYS A 385 22.07 -20.39 -12.06
N PRO A 386 21.33 -21.38 -12.57
CA PRO A 386 20.04 -21.77 -12.00
C PRO A 386 20.15 -22.15 -10.51
N GLY A 387 19.16 -21.78 -9.70
CA GLY A 387 19.13 -22.09 -8.26
C GLY A 387 17.82 -21.71 -7.57
N LEU A 388 17.76 -21.95 -6.26
CA LEU A 388 16.58 -21.68 -5.43
C LEU A 388 16.40 -20.18 -5.06
N GLY A 389 17.15 -19.28 -5.70
CA GLY A 389 17.22 -17.89 -5.25
C GLY A 389 18.07 -17.74 -3.98
N GLY A 390 18.08 -16.53 -3.44
CA GLY A 390 18.60 -16.25 -2.11
C GLY A 390 20.00 -15.65 -2.12
N SER A 391 20.59 -15.46 -0.94
CA SER A 391 21.92 -14.88 -0.78
C SER A 391 22.83 -15.80 0.02
N VAL A 392 24.12 -15.50 0.02
CA VAL A 392 25.09 -16.20 0.88
C VAL A 392 24.81 -16.02 2.36
N ASP A 393 24.06 -14.97 2.73
CA ASP A 393 23.87 -14.54 4.11
C ASP A 393 22.50 -14.93 4.68
N SER A 394 21.46 -14.95 3.84
CA SER A 394 20.09 -15.31 4.24
C SER A 394 19.66 -16.71 3.77
N GLY A 395 20.53 -17.43 3.04
CA GLY A 395 20.19 -18.74 2.48
C GLY A 395 19.24 -18.64 1.27
N PRO A 396 18.64 -19.77 0.83
CA PRO A 396 17.72 -19.80 -0.31
C PRO A 396 16.44 -19.01 -0.03
N VAL A 397 15.72 -18.61 -1.09
CA VAL A 397 14.39 -18.00 -0.94
C VAL A 397 13.49 -19.03 -0.25
N GLN A 398 12.90 -18.65 0.89
CA GLN A 398 11.91 -19.48 1.56
C GLN A 398 10.62 -19.35 0.76
N ASN A 399 10.09 -20.46 0.24
CA ASN A 399 8.74 -20.45 -0.34
C ASN A 399 7.75 -20.20 0.79
N HIS A 400 7.13 -19.01 0.82
CA HIS A 400 5.85 -18.83 1.48
C HIS A 400 4.85 -19.70 0.71
N SER A 401 4.67 -20.92 1.18
CA SER A 401 3.75 -21.88 0.59
C SER A 401 2.33 -21.43 0.96
N LYS A 402 1.58 -21.05 -0.07
CA LYS A 402 0.14 -20.77 -0.18
C LYS A 402 -0.72 -20.87 1.07
#